data_AF-A0A2L0F6U0-F1
#
_entry.id   AF-A0A2L0F6U0-F1
#
_cell.length_a   1.000
_cell.length_b   1.000
_cell.length_c   1.000
_cell.angle_alpha   90.00
_cell.angle_beta   90.00
_cell.angle_gamma   90.00
#
_symmetry.space_group_name_H-M   'P 1'
#
loop_
_entity.id
_entity.type
_entity.pdbx_description
1 polymer ?
#
loop_
_entity_poly.entity_id
_entity_poly.type
_entity_poly.pdbx_seq_one_letter_code
_entity_poly.pdbx_strand_id
1 'polypeptide(L)'
;MAELKTYTGGCHCGKVRYEVKVDLSAPVGVCNCSICSKTGSLLAFAPADQFTLLSGGDVLTDYQFNRKVIHHTFCSVCGIRSFGRGTGPDGREMCAINVRCLDDVDVGALKITQFDGKSL
;
A
#
# COMPACT_ATOMS: atom_id res chain seq x y z
N MET A 1 7.27 13.61 -16.13
CA MET A 1 8.22 12.48 -16.29
C MET A 1 8.02 11.61 -15.07
N ALA A 2 7.90 10.29 -15.22
CA ALA A 2 7.71 9.40 -14.08
C ALA A 2 9.00 9.37 -13.25
N GLU A 3 8.91 9.69 -11.96
CA GLU A 3 10.07 9.81 -11.07
C GLU A 3 10.07 8.67 -10.06
N LEU A 4 10.51 7.50 -10.54
CA LEU A 4 10.63 6.31 -9.70
C LEU A 4 11.75 6.52 -8.67
N LYS A 5 11.40 6.48 -7.39
CA LYS A 5 12.35 6.58 -6.28
C LYS A 5 12.23 5.38 -5.35
N THR A 6 13.34 4.99 -4.75
CA THR A 6 13.37 3.98 -3.69
C THR A 6 12.96 4.61 -2.38
N TYR A 7 12.03 3.97 -1.68
CA TYR A 7 11.61 4.33 -0.33
C TYR A 7 11.69 3.11 0.58
N THR A 8 11.95 3.36 1.85
CA THR A 8 11.72 2.38 2.91
C THR A 8 10.40 2.68 3.61
N GLY A 9 9.82 1.65 4.21
CA GLY A 9 8.62 1.81 5.00
C GLY A 9 8.35 0.60 5.87
N GLY A 10 7.25 0.64 6.60
CA GLY A 10 6.90 -0.44 7.50
C GLY A 10 5.66 -0.19 8.34
N CYS A 11 5.40 -1.13 9.23
CA CYS A 11 4.37 -0.94 10.25
C CYS A 11 4.89 -0.04 11.39
N HIS A 12 3.98 0.44 12.24
CA HIS A 12 4.31 1.34 13.34
C HIS A 12 5.31 0.74 14.34
N CYS A 13 5.18 -0.54 14.69
CA CYS A 13 6.09 -1.18 15.65
C CYS A 13 7.44 -1.60 15.06
N GLY A 14 7.69 -1.35 13.78
CA GLY A 14 8.96 -1.63 13.11
C GLY A 14 9.25 -3.12 12.83
N LYS A 15 8.38 -4.06 13.22
CA LYS A 15 8.58 -5.49 12.94
C LYS A 15 8.48 -5.81 11.45
N VAL A 16 7.52 -5.20 10.77
CA VAL A 16 7.36 -5.29 9.32
C VAL A 16 8.09 -4.14 8.68
N ARG A 17 9.09 -4.43 7.86
CA ARG A 17 9.87 -3.44 7.10
C ARG A 17 10.00 -3.88 5.65
N TYR A 18 9.99 -2.94 4.74
CA TYR A 18 10.13 -3.18 3.31
C TYR A 18 10.89 -2.04 2.63
N GLU A 19 11.38 -2.34 1.44
CA GLU A 19 11.85 -1.38 0.45
C GLU A 19 10.92 -1.45 -0.77
N VAL A 20 10.62 -0.30 -1.38
CA VAL A 20 9.82 -0.22 -2.60
C VAL A 20 10.30 0.89 -3.53
N LYS A 21 10.30 0.64 -4.84
CA LYS A 21 10.44 1.70 -5.84
C LYS A 21 9.07 2.13 -6.36
N VAL A 22 8.73 3.40 -6.13
CA VAL A 22 7.41 3.94 -6.50
C VAL A 22 7.54 5.40 -6.93
N ASP A 23 6.66 5.84 -7.82
CA ASP A 23 6.56 7.24 -8.25
C ASP A 23 5.50 7.96 -7.39
N LEU A 24 5.95 8.84 -6.49
CA LEU A 24 5.08 9.69 -5.66
C LEU A 24 4.81 11.07 -6.29
N SER A 25 5.37 11.36 -7.47
CA SER A 25 5.01 12.57 -8.23
C SER A 25 3.65 12.41 -8.93
N ALA A 26 3.22 11.16 -9.14
CA ALA A 26 1.88 10.79 -9.58
C ALA A 26 0.85 10.90 -8.42
N PRO A 27 -0.44 11.18 -8.71
CA PRO A 27 -1.46 11.23 -7.67
C PRO A 27 -1.61 9.91 -6.91
N VAL A 28 -1.64 9.99 -5.58
CA VAL A 28 -1.95 8.86 -4.70
C VAL A 28 -3.45 8.70 -4.53
N GLY A 29 -3.92 7.46 -4.49
CA GLY A 29 -5.34 7.13 -4.46
C GLY A 29 -5.95 7.14 -3.06
N VAL A 30 -7.10 7.78 -2.92
CA VAL A 30 -8.05 7.58 -1.81
C VAL A 30 -9.21 6.75 -2.34
N CYS A 31 -9.45 5.59 -1.74
CA CYS A 31 -10.58 4.73 -2.10
C CYS A 31 -11.70 4.84 -1.06
N ASN A 32 -12.93 5.02 -1.54
CA ASN A 32 -14.11 5.15 -0.69
C ASN A 32 -14.74 3.80 -0.27
N CYS A 33 -14.18 2.65 -0.62
CA CYS A 33 -14.77 1.35 -0.24
C CYS A 33 -14.76 1.16 1.29
N SER A 34 -15.54 0.19 1.78
CA SER A 34 -15.79 0.01 3.22
C SER A 34 -14.52 -0.22 4.04
N ILE A 35 -13.54 -0.97 3.52
CA ILE A 35 -12.27 -1.19 4.21
C ILE A 35 -11.36 0.04 4.11
N CYS A 36 -11.17 0.61 2.91
CA CYS A 36 -10.24 1.71 2.68
C CYS A 36 -10.66 2.99 3.41
N SER A 37 -11.97 3.24 3.47
CA SER A 37 -12.52 4.36 4.24
C SER A 37 -12.28 4.21 5.74
N LYS A 38 -12.40 2.99 6.29
CA LYS A 38 -12.17 2.72 7.71
C LYS A 38 -10.69 2.76 8.07
N THR A 39 -9.81 2.36 7.17
CA THR A 39 -8.36 2.33 7.41
C THR A 39 -7.68 3.67 7.10
N GLY A 40 -8.35 4.59 6.40
CA GLY A 40 -7.81 5.91 6.06
C GLY A 40 -6.57 5.84 5.14
N SER A 41 -6.52 4.80 4.30
CA SER A 41 -5.35 4.49 3.47
C SER A 41 -5.16 5.49 2.33
N LEU A 42 -3.91 5.89 2.09
CA LEU A 42 -3.48 6.64 0.91
C LEU A 42 -2.56 5.75 0.10
N LEU A 43 -3.00 5.33 -1.08
CA LEU A 43 -2.37 4.23 -1.81
C LEU A 43 -1.59 4.73 -3.02
N ALA A 44 -0.31 4.40 -3.06
CA ALA A 44 0.49 4.37 -4.28
C ALA A 44 0.64 2.92 -4.74
N PHE A 45 0.80 2.68 -6.03
CA PHE A 45 0.91 1.34 -6.59
C PHE A 45 2.29 1.13 -7.20
N ALA A 46 2.94 0.03 -6.84
CA ALA A 46 4.21 -0.39 -7.40
C ALA A 46 4.08 -1.82 -7.95
N PRO A 47 4.76 -2.17 -9.06
CA PRO A 47 4.88 -3.56 -9.48
C PRO A 47 5.50 -4.43 -8.37
N ALA A 48 5.10 -5.70 -8.27
CA ALA A 48 5.62 -6.59 -7.24
C ALA A 48 7.14 -6.79 -7.34
N ASP A 49 7.73 -6.71 -8.54
CA ASP A 49 9.18 -6.79 -8.75
C ASP A 49 9.97 -5.55 -8.27
N GLN A 50 9.27 -4.47 -7.91
CA GLN A 50 9.84 -3.27 -7.31
C GLN A 50 9.65 -3.23 -5.79
N PHE A 51 9.13 -4.29 -5.17
CA PHE A 51 8.88 -4.38 -3.74
C PHE A 51 9.69 -5.53 -3.13
N THR A 52 10.37 -5.24 -2.02
CA THR A 52 11.11 -6.24 -1.25
C THR A 52 10.70 -6.16 0.22
N LEU A 53 10.16 -7.26 0.77
CA LEU A 53 9.95 -7.38 2.21
C LEU A 53 11.29 -7.66 2.89
N LEU A 54 11.72 -6.76 3.78
CA LEU A 54 12.98 -6.88 4.51
C LEU A 54 12.82 -7.65 5.82
N SER A 55 11.70 -7.49 6.52
CA SER A 55 11.42 -8.20 7.78
C SER A 55 9.93 -8.31 8.09
N GLY A 56 9.59 -9.19 9.03
CA GLY A 56 8.24 -9.30 9.62
C GLY A 56 7.25 -10.16 8.84
N GLY A 57 7.73 -11.03 7.94
CA GLY A 57 6.87 -11.98 7.21
C GLY A 57 6.08 -12.92 8.10
N ASP A 58 6.63 -13.27 9.27
CA ASP A 58 6.04 -14.10 10.32
C ASP A 58 4.91 -13.41 11.10
N VAL A 59 4.92 -12.07 11.15
CA VAL A 59 3.89 -11.26 11.83
C VAL A 59 2.93 -10.56 10.86
N LEU A 60 3.01 -10.88 9.56
CA LEU A 60 2.04 -10.42 8.58
C LEU A 60 0.81 -11.33 8.58
N THR A 61 -0.35 -10.72 8.74
CA THR A 61 -1.64 -11.39 8.58
C THR A 61 -2.28 -10.94 7.29
N ASP A 62 -2.79 -11.89 6.52
CA ASP A 62 -3.56 -11.61 5.31
C ASP A 62 -5.06 -11.53 5.61
N TYR A 63 -5.74 -10.61 4.94
CA TYR A 63 -7.19 -10.48 5.03
C TYR A 63 -7.77 -10.21 3.64
N GLN A 64 -8.69 -11.07 3.22
CA GLN A 64 -9.45 -10.92 1.98
C GLN A 64 -10.94 -10.88 2.30
N PHE A 65 -11.69 -10.10 1.54
CA PHE A 65 -13.13 -10.01 1.66
C PHE A 65 -13.76 -9.81 0.27
N ASN A 66 -15.10 -9.84 0.19
CA ASN A 66 -15.84 -9.68 -1.05
C ASN A 66 -15.34 -10.64 -2.14
N ARG A 67 -14.88 -10.12 -3.29
CA ARG A 67 -14.37 -10.90 -4.42
C ARG A 67 -12.99 -11.51 -4.19
N LYS A 68 -12.34 -11.25 -3.04
CA LYS A 68 -11.01 -11.78 -2.68
C LYS A 68 -9.93 -11.45 -3.73
N VAL A 69 -10.02 -10.24 -4.31
CA VAL A 69 -9.10 -9.75 -5.35
C VAL A 69 -7.86 -9.06 -4.79
N ILE A 70 -7.93 -8.56 -3.55
CA ILE A 70 -6.84 -7.85 -2.89
C ILE A 70 -6.56 -8.54 -1.55
N HIS A 71 -5.28 -8.80 -1.30
CA HIS A 71 -4.71 -9.24 -0.04
C HIS A 71 -4.41 -8.01 0.83
N HIS A 72 -5.26 -7.74 1.81
CA HIS A 72 -5.10 -6.62 2.73
C HIS A 72 -4.22 -7.02 3.92
N THR A 73 -2.91 -7.02 3.71
CA THR A 73 -1.95 -7.44 4.72
C THR A 73 -1.85 -6.42 5.87
N PHE A 74 -1.71 -6.91 7.10
CA PHE A 74 -1.49 -6.07 8.27
C PHE A 74 -0.55 -6.72 9.27
N CYS A 75 0.15 -5.91 10.06
CA CYS A 75 0.97 -6.41 11.15
C CYS A 75 0.09 -6.90 12.29
N SER A 76 0.19 -8.17 12.68
CA SER A 76 -0.56 -8.76 13.79
C SER A 76 -0.23 -8.13 15.15
N VAL A 77 0.91 -7.45 15.27
CA VAL A 77 1.37 -6.83 16.51
C VAL A 77 0.82 -5.43 16.73
N CYS A 78 0.73 -4.60 15.68
CA CYS A 78 0.28 -3.20 15.80
C CYS A 78 -0.94 -2.84 14.94
N GLY A 79 -1.49 -3.77 14.16
CA GLY A 79 -2.68 -3.58 13.33
C GLY A 79 -2.47 -2.77 12.05
N ILE A 80 -1.28 -2.20 11.81
CA ILE A 80 -1.03 -1.33 10.66
C ILE A 80 -1.01 -2.13 9.35
N ARG A 81 -1.77 -1.62 8.37
CA ARG A 81 -1.77 -2.03 6.95
C ARG A 81 -0.80 -1.15 6.17
N SER A 82 0.47 -1.54 6.19
CA SER A 82 1.54 -0.77 5.53
C SER A 82 1.60 -1.00 4.02
N PHE A 83 1.12 -2.15 3.55
CA PHE A 83 0.92 -2.44 2.14
C PHE A 83 -0.21 -3.47 1.96
N GLY A 84 -0.57 -3.78 0.72
CA GLY A 84 -1.39 -4.91 0.32
C GLY A 84 -0.92 -5.45 -1.02
N ARG A 85 -1.42 -6.62 -1.44
CA ARG A 85 -1.09 -7.23 -2.73
C ARG A 85 -2.33 -7.44 -3.58
N GLY A 86 -2.19 -7.38 -4.89
CA GLY A 86 -3.26 -7.67 -5.83
C GLY A 86 -2.75 -7.75 -7.25
N THR A 87 -3.66 -7.78 -8.20
CA THR A 87 -3.35 -7.83 -9.63
C THR A 87 -3.83 -6.55 -10.30
N GLY A 88 -2.97 -5.94 -11.11
CA GLY A 88 -3.30 -4.79 -11.93
C GLY A 88 -4.22 -5.13 -13.11
N PRO A 89 -4.76 -4.12 -13.81
CA PRO A 89 -5.65 -4.33 -14.98
C PRO A 89 -5.00 -5.11 -16.13
N ASP A 90 -3.67 -5.09 -16.19
CA ASP A 90 -2.84 -5.80 -17.17
C ASP A 90 -2.43 -7.21 -16.73
N GLY A 91 -2.98 -7.70 -15.61
CA GLY A 91 -2.69 -9.02 -15.08
C GLY A 91 -1.38 -9.12 -14.28
N ARG A 92 -0.61 -8.03 -14.14
CA ARG A 92 0.64 -8.04 -13.38
C ARG A 92 0.39 -7.96 -11.88
N GLU A 93 1.23 -8.64 -11.10
CA GLU A 93 1.20 -8.51 -9.64
C GLU A 93 1.64 -7.11 -9.20
N MET A 94 0.87 -6.53 -8.30
CA MET A 94 1.03 -5.16 -7.81
C MET A 94 1.01 -5.15 -6.28
N CYS A 95 1.79 -4.23 -5.71
CA CYS A 95 1.75 -3.87 -4.30
C CYS A 95 1.06 -2.52 -4.14
N ALA A 96 0.02 -2.47 -3.31
CA ALA A 96 -0.65 -1.24 -2.89
C ALA A 96 0.05 -0.73 -1.62
N ILE A 97 0.85 0.33 -1.74
CA ILE A 97 1.66 0.89 -0.66
C ILE A 97 0.87 2.00 0.04
N ASN A 98 0.70 1.89 1.36
CA ASN A 98 0.14 2.98 2.13
C ASN A 98 1.23 4.03 2.36
N VAL A 99 1.16 5.17 1.68
CA VAL A 99 2.23 6.19 1.72
C VAL A 99 2.41 6.83 3.10
N ARG A 100 1.40 6.69 3.98
CA ARG A 100 1.52 7.07 5.41
C ARG A 100 2.49 6.20 6.20
N CYS A 101 2.90 5.07 5.62
CA CYS A 101 3.80 4.09 6.21
C CYS A 101 5.19 4.09 5.56
N LEU A 102 5.45 5.03 4.64
CA LEU A 102 6.78 5.29 4.11
C LEU A 102 7.54 6.22 5.06
N ASP A 103 8.84 5.99 5.19
CA ASP A 103 9.70 6.85 5.99
C ASP A 103 10.00 8.15 5.20
N ASP A 104 10.11 9.28 5.90
CA ASP A 104 10.54 10.57 5.36
C ASP A 104 9.70 11.11 4.17
N VAL A 105 8.40 10.75 4.09
CA VAL A 105 7.46 11.28 3.09
C VAL A 105 6.55 12.35 3.69
N ASP A 106 6.56 13.55 3.12
CA ASP A 106 5.55 14.57 3.41
C ASP A 106 4.23 14.26 2.68
N VAL A 107 3.35 13.57 3.39
CA VAL A 107 2.02 13.19 2.89
C VAL A 107 1.16 14.42 2.55
N GLY A 108 1.36 15.55 3.23
CA GLY A 108 0.58 16.77 3.00
C GLY A 108 0.85 17.44 1.65
N ALA A 109 2.03 17.20 1.08
CA ALA A 109 2.43 17.72 -0.23
C ALA A 109 2.01 16.83 -1.41
N LEU A 110 1.51 15.62 -1.17
CA LEU A 110 1.14 14.68 -2.22
C LEU A 110 -0.16 15.07 -2.93
N LYS A 111 -0.20 14.89 -4.24
CA LYS A 111 -1.43 15.03 -5.03
C LYS A 111 -2.35 13.85 -4.75
N ILE A 112 -3.64 14.11 -4.52
CA ILE A 112 -4.64 13.08 -4.22
C ILE A 112 -5.56 12.89 -5.42
N THR A 113 -5.86 11.63 -5.75
CA THR A 113 -6.96 11.25 -6.64
C THR A 113 -8.00 10.41 -5.91
N GLN A 114 -9.26 10.57 -6.27
CA GLN A 114 -10.37 9.83 -5.67
C GLN A 114 -10.70 8.61 -6.53
N PHE A 115 -10.97 7.49 -5.85
CA PHE A 115 -11.37 6.24 -6.49
C PHE A 115 -12.68 5.73 -5.89
N ASP A 116 -13.66 5.48 -6.75
CA ASP A 116 -14.96 4.95 -6.35
C ASP A 116 -14.95 3.42 -6.29
N GLY A 117 -14.36 2.89 -5.21
CA GLY A 117 -14.35 1.45 -4.94
C GLY A 117 -15.67 0.90 -4.38
N LYS A 118 -16.64 1.76 -4.01
CA LYS A 118 -17.98 1.30 -3.57
C LYS A 118 -18.82 0.75 -4.73
N SER A 119 -18.59 1.27 -5.94
CA SER A 119 -19.36 0.91 -7.13
C SER A 119 -18.78 -0.28 -7.92
N LEU A 120 -17.77 -0.98 -7.37
CA LEU A 120 -17.06 -2.08 -8.02
C LEU A 120 -17.53 -3.48 -7.64
#